data_AF-A0AAE5UWK1-F1
#
_entry.id   AF-A0AAE5UWK1-F1
#
_cell.length_a   1.000
_cell.length_b   1.000
_cell.length_c   1.000
_cell.angle_alpha   90.00
_cell.angle_beta   90.00
_cell.angle_gamma   90.00
#
_symmetry.space_group_name_H-M   'P 1'
#
loop_
_entity.id
_entity.type
_entity.pdbx_description
1 polymer ?
#
loop_
_entity_poly.entity_id
_entity_poly.type
_entity_poly.pdbx_seq_one_letter_code
_entity_poly.pdbx_strand_id
1 'polypeptide(L)'
;MNVLFKTLGFVFAILFAIGAVLQYNDPDSLHWIIVYGIAALVSLLFALKKIKFVVPLVLGIFAFIGFVYLYPSDFQGFDLNDGDIKTVELGREAFGLLIISVVLLVFAFRVKRTL
;
A
#
# COMPACT_ATOMS: atom_id res chain seq x y z
N MET A 1 -15.74 -10.91 -12.16
CA MET A 1 -14.38 -10.95 -11.59
C MET A 1 -14.13 -12.36 -11.11
N ASN A 2 -12.98 -12.94 -11.50
CA ASN A 2 -12.55 -14.27 -11.07
C ASN A 2 -12.44 -14.31 -9.53
N VAL A 3 -12.79 -15.45 -8.92
CA VAL A 3 -12.74 -15.70 -7.47
C VAL A 3 -11.39 -15.31 -6.90
N LEU A 4 -10.29 -15.64 -7.58
CA LEU A 4 -8.93 -15.27 -7.16
C LEU A 4 -8.78 -13.77 -6.86
N PHE A 5 -9.14 -12.90 -7.81
CA PHE A 5 -9.00 -11.45 -7.64
C PHE A 5 -9.95 -10.88 -6.58
N LYS A 6 -11.14 -11.48 -6.44
CA LYS A 6 -12.06 -11.11 -5.36
C LYS A 6 -11.46 -11.44 -4.00
N THR A 7 -10.88 -12.62 -3.85
CA THR A 7 -10.18 -13.04 -2.63
C THR A 7 -8.99 -12.13 -2.35
N LEU A 8 -8.15 -11.84 -3.36
CA LEU A 8 -7.02 -10.92 -3.20
C LEU A 8 -7.46 -9.53 -2.74
N GLY A 9 -8.56 -8.99 -3.29
CA GLY A 9 -9.08 -7.70 -2.84
C GLY A 9 -9.46 -7.67 -1.35
N PHE A 10 -10.11 -8.73 -0.84
CA PHE A 10 -10.41 -8.82 0.59
C PHE A 10 -9.17 -9.04 1.45
N VAL A 11 -8.24 -9.91 1.01
CA VAL A 11 -6.99 -10.16 1.73
C VAL A 11 -6.19 -8.87 1.87
N PHE A 12 -5.99 -8.12 0.78
CA PHE A 12 -5.26 -6.86 0.86
C PHE A 12 -6.02 -5.76 1.60
N ALA A 13 -7.35 -5.75 1.56
CA ALA A 13 -8.12 -4.84 2.41
C ALA A 13 -7.83 -5.09 3.91
N ILE A 14 -7.77 -6.35 4.33
CA ILE A 14 -7.45 -6.73 5.72
C ILE A 14 -5.98 -6.42 6.03
N LEU A 15 -5.04 -6.81 5.16
CA LEU A 15 -3.61 -6.56 5.39
C LEU A 15 -3.29 -5.07 5.49
N PHE A 16 -3.87 -4.23 4.63
CA PHE A 16 -3.68 -2.78 4.74
C PHE A 16 -4.38 -2.19 5.97
N ALA A 17 -5.54 -2.71 6.38
CA ALA A 17 -6.16 -2.29 7.63
C ALA A 17 -5.28 -2.65 8.85
N ILE A 18 -4.68 -3.84 8.86
CA ILE A 18 -3.68 -4.23 9.87
C ILE A 18 -2.48 -3.29 9.80
N GLY A 19 -1.98 -2.99 8.60
CA GLY A 19 -0.92 -2.00 8.39
C GLY A 19 -1.24 -0.66 9.04
N ALA A 20 -2.46 -0.12 8.82
CA ALA A 20 -2.90 1.11 9.48
C ALA A 20 -2.92 0.99 11.01
N VAL A 21 -3.36 -0.13 11.57
CA VAL A 21 -3.35 -0.34 13.03
C VAL A 21 -1.94 -0.42 13.58
N LEU A 22 -0.99 -1.03 12.88
CA LEU A 22 0.40 -1.13 13.35
C LEU A 22 1.10 0.24 13.43
N GLN A 23 0.64 1.22 12.66
CA GLN A 23 1.20 2.58 12.63
C GLN A 23 0.97 3.37 13.93
N TYR A 24 0.06 2.95 14.81
CA TYR A 24 -0.08 3.58 16.13
C TYR A 24 1.18 3.47 17.00
N ASN A 25 2.11 2.59 16.66
CA ASN A 25 3.39 2.44 17.35
C ASN A 25 4.46 3.43 16.86
N ASP A 26 4.25 4.10 15.72
CA ASP A 26 5.24 4.97 15.08
C ASP A 26 4.97 6.46 15.42
N PRO A 27 6.01 7.30 15.58
CA PRO A 27 5.88 8.69 16.03
C PRO A 27 5.10 9.60 15.06
N ASP A 28 5.08 9.27 13.77
CA ASP A 28 4.38 9.96 12.67
C ASP A 28 3.14 9.17 12.16
N SER A 29 2.52 8.43 13.08
CA SER A 29 1.38 7.52 12.85
C SER A 29 0.26 8.02 11.93
N LEU A 30 -0.21 9.28 12.08
CA LEU A 30 -1.46 9.72 11.45
C LEU A 30 -1.40 9.70 9.92
N HIS A 31 -0.26 10.12 9.33
CA HIS A 31 -0.10 10.13 7.87
C HIS A 31 -0.19 8.72 7.31
N TRP A 32 0.53 7.78 7.91
CA TRP A 32 0.57 6.39 7.49
C TRP A 32 -0.74 5.65 7.72
N ILE A 33 -1.44 5.91 8.84
CA ILE A 33 -2.80 5.40 9.08
C ILE A 33 -3.73 5.77 7.93
N ILE A 34 -3.67 7.03 7.47
CA ILE A 34 -4.51 7.51 6.35
C ILE A 34 -4.13 6.80 5.05
N VAL A 35 -2.84 6.70 4.74
CA VAL A 35 -2.33 6.04 3.52
C VAL A 35 -2.79 4.58 3.46
N TYR A 36 -2.54 3.82 4.52
CA TYR A 36 -2.97 2.42 4.62
C TYR A 36 -4.49 2.27 4.64
N GLY A 37 -5.21 3.18 5.32
CA GLY A 37 -6.67 3.21 5.33
C GLY A 37 -7.29 3.42 3.94
N ILE A 38 -6.72 4.33 3.14
CA ILE A 38 -7.14 4.54 1.75
C ILE A 38 -6.85 3.28 0.93
N ALA A 39 -5.66 2.68 1.06
CA ALA A 39 -5.33 1.45 0.36
C ALA A 39 -6.27 0.29 0.71
N ALA A 40 -6.65 0.16 1.99
CA ALA A 40 -7.62 -0.82 2.47
C ALA A 40 -9.01 -0.59 1.85
N LEU A 41 -9.51 0.65 1.87
CA LEU A 41 -10.79 1.01 1.29
C LEU A 41 -10.84 0.74 -0.22
N VAL A 42 -9.80 1.12 -0.95
CA VAL A 42 -9.69 0.89 -2.40
C VAL A 42 -9.70 -0.62 -2.71
N SER A 43 -8.98 -1.42 -1.91
CA SER A 43 -8.95 -2.88 -2.05
C SER A 43 -10.32 -3.52 -1.79
N LEU A 44 -11.04 -3.03 -0.79
CA LEU A 44 -12.42 -3.46 -0.49
C LEU A 44 -13.38 -3.07 -1.63
N LEU A 45 -13.33 -1.83 -2.11
CA LEU A 45 -14.17 -1.36 -3.22
C LEU A 45 -13.86 -2.14 -4.52
N PHE A 46 -12.61 -2.52 -4.75
CA PHE A 46 -12.22 -3.42 -5.82
C PHE A 46 -12.87 -4.81 -5.67
N ALA A 47 -12.79 -5.43 -4.49
CA ALA A 47 -13.43 -6.73 -4.21
C ALA A 47 -14.96 -6.69 -4.42
N LEU A 48 -15.59 -5.56 -4.08
CA LEU A 48 -17.03 -5.31 -4.24
C LEU A 48 -17.42 -4.88 -5.66
N LYS A 49 -16.46 -4.71 -6.59
CA LYS A 49 -16.66 -4.17 -7.94
C LYS A 49 -17.31 -2.78 -7.98
N LYS A 50 -17.05 -1.96 -6.95
CA LYS A 50 -17.60 -0.60 -6.80
C LYS A 50 -16.56 0.48 -7.09
N ILE A 51 -15.57 0.20 -7.93
CA ILE A 51 -14.47 1.13 -8.22
C ILE A 51 -14.20 1.23 -9.73
N LYS A 52 -13.90 2.45 -10.18
CA LYS A 52 -13.46 2.72 -11.56
C LYS A 52 -11.95 2.54 -11.66
N PHE A 53 -11.46 2.10 -12.82
CA PHE A 53 -10.03 1.79 -13.03
C PHE A 53 -9.08 2.96 -12.71
N VAL A 54 -9.53 4.20 -12.92
CA VAL A 54 -8.71 5.43 -12.71
C VAL A 54 -8.26 5.56 -11.27
N VAL A 55 -9.10 5.19 -10.30
CA VAL A 55 -8.81 5.39 -8.86
C VAL A 55 -7.60 4.57 -8.41
N PRO A 56 -7.59 3.22 -8.52
CA PRO A 56 -6.42 2.44 -8.14
C PRO A 56 -5.21 2.70 -9.04
N LEU A 57 -5.41 3.13 -10.29
CA LEU A 57 -4.31 3.51 -11.18
C LEU A 57 -3.55 4.72 -10.64
N VAL A 58 -4.27 5.82 -10.40
CA VAL A 58 -3.69 7.08 -9.95
C VAL A 58 -3.04 6.92 -8.58
N LEU A 59 -3.73 6.27 -7.64
CA LEU A 59 -3.19 6.01 -6.30
C LEU A 59 -1.98 5.07 -6.33
N GLY A 60 -2.02 4.05 -7.20
CA GLY A 60 -0.87 3.15 -7.39
C GLY A 60 0.37 3.87 -7.95
N ILE A 61 0.18 4.80 -8.89
CA ILE A 61 1.26 5.63 -9.43
C ILE A 61 1.80 6.58 -8.35
N PHE A 62 0.94 7.26 -7.59
CA PHE A 62 1.39 8.14 -6.51
C PHE A 62 2.13 7.37 -5.41
N ALA A 63 1.66 6.18 -5.05
CA ALA A 63 2.37 5.31 -4.11
C ALA A 63 3.75 4.90 -4.67
N PHE A 64 3.87 4.65 -5.97
CA PHE A 64 5.17 4.36 -6.59
C PHE A 64 6.12 5.56 -6.53
N ILE A 65 5.62 6.76 -6.86
CA ILE A 65 6.40 8.00 -6.75
C ILE A 65 6.85 8.21 -5.30
N GLY A 66 5.95 7.97 -4.34
CA GLY A 66 6.26 8.01 -2.92
C GLY A 66 7.34 7.00 -2.53
N PHE A 67 7.27 5.76 -2.99
CA PHE A 67 8.34 4.78 -2.80
C PHE A 67 9.70 5.30 -3.29
N VAL A 68 9.77 5.85 -4.50
CA VAL A 68 11.02 6.38 -5.06
C VAL A 68 11.51 7.60 -4.27
N TYR A 69 10.59 8.45 -3.80
CA TYR A 69 10.92 9.64 -3.02
C TYR A 69 11.43 9.32 -1.62
N LEU A 70 10.81 8.35 -0.95
CA LEU A 70 11.19 7.90 0.39
C LEU A 70 12.29 6.85 0.37
N TYR A 71 12.72 6.30 -0.77
CA TYR A 71 13.74 5.26 -0.77
C TYR A 71 15.05 5.76 -0.12
N PRO A 72 15.56 5.12 0.95
CA PRO A 72 16.76 5.60 1.63
C PRO A 72 18.00 5.44 0.75
N SER A 73 18.86 6.46 0.75
CA SER A 73 20.14 6.44 0.01
C SER A 73 21.08 5.31 0.46
N ASP A 74 21.02 4.95 1.73
CA ASP A 74 21.74 3.84 2.33
C ASP A 74 20.73 2.86 2.93
N PHE A 75 20.29 1.87 2.17
CA PHE A 75 19.28 0.93 2.65
C PHE A 75 19.89 -0.10 3.61
N GLN A 76 19.48 -0.06 4.88
CA GLN A 76 20.03 -0.88 5.96
C GLN A 76 19.12 -2.06 6.35
N GLY A 77 18.10 -2.36 5.55
CA GLY A 77 17.13 -3.40 5.86
C GLY A 77 15.95 -2.90 6.70
N PHE A 78 15.35 -3.81 7.47
CA PHE A 78 14.12 -3.56 8.22
C PHE A 78 14.24 -3.81 9.73
N ASP A 79 15.42 -4.24 10.20
CA ASP A 79 15.67 -4.52 11.61
C ASP A 79 16.12 -3.23 12.32
N LEU A 80 15.40 -2.85 13.37
CA LEU A 80 15.68 -1.64 14.16
C LEU A 80 16.90 -1.83 15.08
N ASN A 81 17.38 -3.06 15.30
CA ASN A 81 18.48 -3.33 16.22
C ASN A 81 19.87 -3.17 15.58
N ASP A 82 19.94 -3.29 14.25
CA ASP A 82 21.20 -3.39 13.50
C ASP A 82 21.49 -2.16 12.61
N GLY A 83 20.65 -1.12 12.65
CA GLY A 83 20.76 0.06 11.77
C GLY A 83 20.35 1.38 12.41
N ASP A 84 20.58 2.48 11.68
CA ASP A 84 20.06 3.79 12.05
C ASP A 84 18.54 3.79 11.99
N ILE A 85 17.90 4.10 13.12
CA ILE A 85 16.44 4.01 13.28
C ILE A 85 15.71 4.77 12.16
N LYS A 86 16.18 5.97 11.80
CA LYS A 86 15.50 6.79 10.78
C LYS A 86 15.62 6.17 9.41
N THR A 87 16.80 5.66 9.06
CA THR A 87 17.04 4.99 7.78
C THR A 87 16.21 3.71 7.65
N VAL A 88 16.09 2.94 8.72
CA VAL A 88 15.28 1.71 8.78
C VAL A 88 13.78 2.03 8.69
N GLU A 89 13.29 3.05 9.42
CA GLU A 89 11.91 3.54 9.33
C GLU A 89 11.57 3.98 7.90
N LEU A 90 12.44 4.80 7.30
CA LEU A 90 12.29 5.27 5.93
C LEU A 90 12.24 4.11 4.93
N GLY A 91 13.06 3.08 5.15
CA GLY A 91 12.99 1.82 4.39
C GLY A 91 11.65 1.10 4.55
N ARG A 92 11.15 0.93 5.79
CA ARG A 92 9.84 0.30 6.07
C ARG A 92 8.70 1.04 5.37
N GLU A 93 8.71 2.37 5.44
CA GLU A 93 7.73 3.25 4.82
C GLU A 93 7.74 3.17 3.29
N ALA A 94 8.93 3.31 2.69
CA ALA A 94 9.09 3.21 1.25
C ALA A 94 8.57 1.85 0.73
N PHE A 95 8.97 0.74 1.35
CA PHE A 95 8.52 -0.58 0.92
C PHE A 95 7.03 -0.82 1.18
N GLY A 96 6.46 -0.21 2.22
CA GLY A 96 5.01 -0.15 2.41
C GLY A 96 4.29 0.49 1.21
N LEU A 97 4.78 1.64 0.74
CA LEU A 97 4.27 2.31 -0.45
C LEU A 97 4.47 1.49 -1.73
N LEU A 98 5.58 0.77 -1.86
CA LEU A 98 5.81 -0.12 -3.00
C LEU A 98 4.77 -1.25 -3.05
N ILE A 99 4.47 -1.88 -1.90
CA ILE A 99 3.45 -2.93 -1.81
C ILE A 99 2.08 -2.37 -2.18
N ILE A 100 1.70 -1.21 -1.63
CA ILE A 100 0.45 -0.53 -1.99
C ILE A 100 0.41 -0.28 -3.50
N SER A 101 1.48 0.27 -4.07
CA SER A 101 1.58 0.57 -5.49
C SER A 101 1.33 -0.67 -6.35
N VAL A 102 2.07 -1.75 -6.12
CA VAL A 102 1.97 -2.99 -6.89
C VAL A 102 0.54 -3.55 -6.84
N VAL A 103 -0.05 -3.62 -5.65
CA VAL A 103 -1.41 -4.16 -5.46
C VAL A 103 -2.44 -3.31 -6.21
N LEU A 104 -2.40 -1.98 -6.02
CA LEU A 104 -3.36 -1.09 -6.65
C LEU A 104 -3.22 -1.07 -8.18
N LEU A 105 -2.00 -1.10 -8.72
CA LEU A 105 -1.79 -1.18 -10.17
C LEU A 105 -2.34 -2.50 -10.75
N VAL A 106 -2.11 -3.64 -10.08
CA VAL A 106 -2.71 -4.92 -10.47
C VAL A 106 -4.24 -4.84 -10.50
N PHE A 107 -4.85 -4.22 -9.49
CA PHE A 107 -6.30 -4.01 -9.44
C PHE A 107 -6.78 -3.10 -10.57
N ALA A 108 -6.08 -2.00 -10.86
CA ALA A 108 -6.41 -1.09 -11.95
C ALA A 108 -6.45 -1.79 -13.31
N PHE A 109 -5.40 -2.55 -13.64
CA PHE A 109 -5.36 -3.32 -14.88
C PHE A 109 -6.45 -4.40 -14.93
N ARG A 110 -6.80 -5.01 -13.78
CA ARG A 110 -7.87 -5.99 -13.72
C ARG A 110 -9.26 -5.39 -13.95
N VAL A 111 -9.53 -4.19 -13.41
CA VAL A 111 -10.78 -3.46 -13.65
C VAL A 111 -10.89 -3.08 -15.12
N LYS A 112 -9.84 -2.51 -15.71
CA LYS A 112 -9.82 -2.09 -17.13
C LYS A 112 -10.14 -3.24 -18.09
N ARG A 113 -9.66 -4.46 -17.82
CA ARG A 113 -9.95 -5.66 -18.64
C ARG A 113 -11.37 -6.22 -18.49
N THR A 114 -12.18 -5.71 -17.56
CA THR A 114 -13.57 -6.17 -17.35
C THR A 114 -14.61 -5.22 -17.93
N LEU A 115 -14.20 -4.01 -18.30
CA LEU A 115 -14.99 -3.02 -19.03
C LEU A 115 -14.85 -3.29 -20.52
#